data_AF-Q09JS7-F1
#
_entry.id   AF-Q09JS7-F1
#
_cell.length_a   1.000
_cell.length_b   1.000
_cell.length_c   1.000
_cell.angle_alpha   90.00
_cell.angle_beta   90.00
_cell.angle_gamma   90.00
#
_symmetry.space_group_name_H-M   'P 1'
#
loop_
_entity.id
_entity.type
_entity.pdbx_description
1 polymer ?
#
loop_
_entity_poly.entity_id
_entity_poly.type
_entity_poly.pdbx_seq_one_letter_code
_entity_poly.pdbx_strand_id
1 'polypeptide(L)' 'MFSESTMRSLTILLVCVLTFSVFTVTVALPPRIIHHNTGHAYGCPDDYSRCQQHCSATFGWTGWCGGVTRGECKCRE' A
#
# COMPACT_ATOMS: atom_id res chain seq x y z
N MET A 1 20.48 -41.94 12.85
CA MET A 1 19.81 -41.99 11.52
C MET A 1 18.34 -41.67 11.73
N PHE A 2 17.88 -40.51 11.28
CA PHE A 2 16.45 -40.20 11.29
C PHE A 2 15.76 -41.05 10.22
N SER A 3 14.67 -41.73 10.56
CA SER A 3 13.89 -42.50 9.60
C SER A 3 13.37 -41.60 8.48
N GLU A 4 13.30 -42.13 7.26
CA GLU A 4 12.84 -41.40 6.06
C GLU A 4 11.45 -40.76 6.26
N SER A 5 10.58 -41.45 7.01
CA SER A 5 9.25 -40.98 7.43
C SER A 5 9.31 -39.73 8.30
N THR A 6 10.31 -39.63 9.19
CA THR A 6 10.51 -38.49 10.09
C THR A 6 10.98 -37.26 9.32
N MET A 7 11.85 -37.45 8.31
CA MET A 7 12.29 -36.35 7.45
C MET A 7 11.15 -35.79 6.61
N ARG A 8 10.29 -36.65 6.03
CA ARG A 8 9.10 -36.20 5.28
C ARG A 8 8.14 -35.37 6.14
N SER A 9 7.85 -35.81 7.37
CA SER A 9 6.98 -35.06 8.28
C SER A 9 7.57 -33.70 8.66
N LEU A 10 8.88 -33.63 8.91
CA LEU A 10 9.57 -32.37 9.19
C LEU A 10 9.50 -31.42 7.99
N THR A 11 9.71 -31.92 6.77
CA THR A 11 9.63 -31.09 5.56
C THR A 11 8.23 -30.51 5.37
N ILE A 12 7.18 -31.31 5.54
CA ILE A 12 5.78 -30.83 5.43
C ILE A 12 5.50 -29.75 6.47
N LEU A 13 5.91 -29.97 7.72
CA LEU A 13 5.69 -29.03 8.81
C LEU A 13 6.43 -27.71 8.55
N LEU A 14 7.65 -27.78 8.03
CA LEU A 14 8.46 -26.62 7.70
C LEU A 14 7.86 -25.83 6.52
N VAL A 15 7.36 -26.52 5.48
CA VAL A 15 6.65 -25.88 4.37
C VAL A 15 5.38 -25.19 4.87
N CYS A 16 4.58 -25.84 5.72
CA CYS A 16 3.40 -25.23 6.31
C CYS A 16 3.74 -23.97 7.11
N VAL A 17 4.75 -24.03 7.99
CA VAL A 17 5.17 -22.85 8.76
C VAL A 17 5.59 -21.71 7.83
N LEU A 18 6.37 -22.00 6.78
CA LEU A 18 6.80 -20.98 5.82
C LEU A 18 5.61 -20.35 5.08
N THR A 19 4.66 -21.14 4.59
CA THR A 19 3.49 -20.61 3.85
C THR A 19 2.58 -19.78 4.75
N PHE A 20 2.33 -20.22 5.98
CA PHE A 20 1.57 -19.45 6.97
C PHE A 20 2.27 -18.13 7.34
N SER A 21 3.60 -18.14 7.46
CA SER A 21 4.40 -16.96 7.78
C SER A 21 4.37 -15.92 6.66
N VAL A 22 4.47 -16.35 5.40
CA VAL A 22 4.39 -15.44 4.24
C VAL A 22 3.00 -14.82 4.14
N PHE A 23 1.96 -15.62 4.32
CA PHE A 23 0.58 -15.14 4.26
C PHE A 23 0.30 -14.08 5.35
N THR A 24 0.72 -14.32 6.60
CA THR A 24 0.53 -13.35 7.69
C THR A 24 1.28 -12.05 7.44
N VAL A 25 2.49 -12.08 6.89
CA VAL A 25 3.24 -10.86 6.53
C VAL A 25 2.52 -10.06 5.42
N THR A 26 2.00 -10.73 4.39
CA THR A 26 1.29 -10.04 3.30
C THR A 26 -0.02 -9.39 3.73
N VAL A 27 -0.71 -9.94 4.72
CA VAL A 27 -1.99 -9.40 5.22
C VAL A 27 -1.77 -8.35 6.31
N ALA A 28 -0.71 -8.50 7.12
CA ALA A 28 -0.42 -7.60 8.23
C ALA A 28 0.28 -6.31 7.80
N LEU A 29 0.84 -6.24 6.59
CA LEU A 29 1.34 -4.99 6.03
C LEU A 29 0.14 -4.21 5.48
N PRO A 30 -0.33 -3.14 6.15
CA PRO A 30 -1.28 -2.24 5.51
C PRO A 30 -0.67 -1.78 4.18
N PRO A 31 -1.47 -1.64 3.10
CA PRO A 31 -0.97 -1.02 1.88
C PRO A 31 -0.29 0.27 2.31
N ARG A 32 0.96 0.49 1.91
CA ARG A 32 1.65 1.75 2.21
C ARG A 32 0.84 2.83 1.54
N ILE A 33 -0.02 3.48 2.30
CA ILE A 33 -0.78 4.60 1.78
C ILE A 33 0.20 5.75 1.69
N ILE A 34 0.85 5.88 0.54
CA ILE A 34 1.79 6.96 0.28
C ILE A 34 0.96 8.22 0.05
N HIS A 35 0.98 9.11 1.03
CA HIS A 35 0.35 10.41 0.94
C HIS A 35 1.41 11.44 0.54
N HIS A 36 1.31 11.98 -0.68
CA HIS A 36 2.18 13.06 -1.14
C HIS A 36 1.43 14.39 -1.09
N ASN A 37 1.94 15.32 -0.30
CA ASN A 37 1.45 16.70 -0.29
C ASN A 37 2.01 17.39 -1.52
N THR A 38 1.14 17.90 -2.38
CA THR A 38 1.58 18.55 -3.63
C THR A 38 2.13 19.97 -3.40
N GLY A 39 1.98 20.52 -2.19
CA GLY A 39 2.45 21.88 -1.83
C GLY A 39 1.67 23.01 -2.49
N HIS A 40 0.72 22.69 -3.38
CA HIS A 40 -0.13 23.65 -4.07
C HIS A 40 -1.59 23.19 -4.03
N ALA A 41 -2.48 24.13 -4.33
CA ALA A 41 -3.91 23.87 -4.29
C ALA A 41 -4.42 23.03 -5.45
N TYR A 42 -3.86 23.21 -6.65
CA TYR A 42 -4.32 22.55 -7.89
C TYR A 42 -5.85 22.51 -8.02
N GLY A 43 -6.49 23.67 -7.86
CA GLY A 43 -7.95 23.81 -7.94
C GLY A 43 -8.69 23.66 -6.61
N CYS A 44 -8.09 23.07 -5.57
CA CYS A 44 -8.74 22.95 -4.26
C CYS A 44 -8.96 24.30 -3.56
N PRO A 45 -10.07 24.47 -2.81
CA PRO A 45 -11.14 23.50 -2.57
C PRO A 45 -12.20 23.41 -3.68
N ASP A 46 -12.21 24.34 -4.64
CA ASP A 46 -13.35 24.57 -5.55
C ASP A 46 -13.39 23.61 -6.76
N ASP A 47 -12.24 23.11 -7.19
CA ASP A 47 -12.05 22.28 -8.37
C ASP A 47 -11.14 21.08 -8.06
N TYR A 48 -11.75 20.02 -7.54
CA TYR A 48 -11.05 18.76 -7.24
C TYR A 48 -10.55 18.05 -8.51
N SER A 49 -11.16 18.32 -9.67
CA SER A 49 -10.86 17.62 -10.91
C SER A 49 -9.45 17.92 -11.40
N ARG A 50 -8.99 19.16 -11.20
CA ARG A 50 -7.60 19.57 -11.45
C ARG A 50 -6.60 18.85 -10.55
N CYS A 51 -6.91 18.71 -9.27
CA CYS A 51 -6.07 17.95 -8.33
C CYS A 51 -5.97 16.49 -8.75
N GLN A 52 -7.10 15.86 -9.10
CA GLN A 52 -7.14 14.49 -9.61
C GLN A 52 -6.32 14.33 -10.90
N GLN A 53 -6.47 15.25 -11.86
CA GLN A 53 -5.68 15.22 -13.10
C GLN A 53 -4.18 15.36 -12.83
N HIS A 54 -3.78 16.26 -11.93
CA HIS A 54 -2.38 16.42 -11.56
C HIS A 54 -1.79 15.15 -10.95
N CYS A 55 -2.47 14.56 -9.95
CA CYS A 55 -1.99 13.35 -9.29
C CYS A 55 -1.94 12.14 -10.24
N SER A 56 -2.94 12.00 -11.11
CA SER A 56 -3.00 10.93 -12.10
C SER A 56 -1.91 11.09 -13.16
N ALA A 57 -1.68 12.30 -13.68
CA ALA A 57 -0.68 12.54 -14.72
C ALA A 57 0.76 12.49 -14.19
N THR A 58 0.99 12.92 -12.95
CA THR A 58 2.33 13.00 -12.37
C THR A 58 2.78 11.68 -11.76
N PHE A 59 1.87 10.98 -11.07
CA PHE A 59 2.21 9.79 -10.28
C PHE A 59 1.38 8.54 -10.63
N GLY A 60 0.33 8.67 -11.46
CA GLY A 60 -0.63 7.58 -11.67
C GLY A 60 -1.57 7.37 -10.47
N TRP A 61 -1.70 8.37 -9.61
CA TRP A 61 -2.35 8.28 -8.30
C TRP A 61 -3.71 8.99 -8.24
N THR A 62 -4.47 8.74 -7.17
CA THR A 62 -5.72 9.46 -6.88
C THR A 62 -5.42 10.77 -6.16
N GLY A 63 -6.07 11.85 -6.57
CA GLY A 63 -5.95 13.19 -5.95
C GLY A 63 -7.20 13.58 -5.16
N TRP A 64 -7.03 14.22 -4.01
CA TRP A 64 -8.14 14.82 -3.24
C TRP A 64 -7.74 16.16 -2.64
N CYS A 65 -8.75 16.99 -2.41
CA CYS A 65 -8.61 18.22 -1.66
C CYS A 65 -8.64 17.93 -0.15
N GLY A 66 -7.59 18.32 0.56
CA GLY A 66 -7.50 18.14 1.99
C GLY A 66 -6.08 18.35 2.49
N GLY A 67 -5.93 18.70 3.76
CA GLY A 67 -4.64 19.05 4.33
C GLY A 67 -4.77 19.83 5.62
N VAL A 68 -3.67 20.48 6.02
CA VAL A 68 -3.71 21.39 7.19
C VAL A 68 -4.61 22.56 6.87
N THR A 69 -4.59 23.00 5.60
CA THR A 69 -5.58 23.90 5.03
C THR A 69 -6.48 23.15 4.04
N ARG A 70 -7.79 23.47 4.00
CA ARG A 70 -8.75 22.88 3.05
C ARG A 70 -8.42 23.19 1.57
N GLY A 71 -7.42 24.02 1.31
CA GLY A 71 -6.95 24.41 -0.03
C GLY A 71 -5.74 23.62 -0.52
N GLU A 72 -5.35 22.52 0.11
CA GLU A 72 -4.24 21.68 -0.36
C GLU A 72 -4.73 20.54 -1.24
N CYS A 73 -4.01 20.26 -2.33
CA CYS A 73 -4.16 19.02 -3.09
C CYS A 73 -3.19 17.96 -2.57
N LYS A 74 -3.68 16.73 -2.39
CA LYS A 74 -2.87 15.57 -1.96
C LYS A 74 -3.07 14.41 -2.91
N CYS A 75 -1.99 13.65 -3.14
CA CYS A 75 -1.98 12.45 -3.97
C CYS A 75 -1.78 11.18 -3.12
N ARG A 76 -2.44 10.10 -3.50
CA ARG A 76 -2.49 8.78 -2.82
C ARG A 76 -2.42 7.73 -3.90
N GLU A 77 -1.44 6.86 -3.75
CA GLU A 77 -1.33 5.61 -4.51
C GLU A 77 -2.57 4.72 -4.36
#